data_AF-A0A6S6TLJ7-F1
#
_entry.id   AF-A0A6S6TLJ7-F1
#
_cell.length_a   1.000
_cell.length_b   1.000
_cell.length_c   1.000
_cell.angle_alpha   90.00
_cell.angle_beta   90.00
_cell.angle_gamma   90.00
#
_symmetry.space_group_name_H-M   'P 1'
#
loop_
_entity.id
_entity.type
_entity.pdbx_description
1 polymer ?
#
loop_
_entity_poly.entity_id
_entity_poly.type
_entity_poly.pdbx_seq_one_letter_code
_entity_poly.pdbx_strand_id
1 'polypeptide(L)'
;MSLDTWGNYADIVAVPIGLIGLILIIRQLRLALHESEREHQRRQNEMTLNAYNTVRVDLRETIRRVRHKLELNDMFDQFREENLQDIIDDNVLRDDVARMLGFLNKFAVGVKYDVFNIQLLNDLAGTLFIETFNQFKPYINWVRKDSAIFYMDYERLVEKLKQTQRAKDLEEASR
;
A
#
# COMPACT_ATOMS: atom_id res chain seq x y z
N MET A 1 4.78 -25.27 67.96
CA MET A 1 4.29 -24.80 66.64
C MET A 1 4.96 -25.67 65.59
N SER A 2 4.23 -26.59 64.96
CA SER A 2 4.81 -27.56 64.04
C SER A 2 5.24 -26.90 62.73
N LEU A 3 6.33 -27.42 62.15
CA LEU A 3 6.85 -26.98 60.84
C LEU A 3 5.77 -27.00 59.73
N ASP A 4 4.75 -27.85 59.87
CA ASP A 4 3.62 -27.94 58.94
C ASP A 4 2.74 -26.69 58.86
N THR A 5 2.64 -25.91 59.96
CA THR A 5 1.89 -24.65 59.92
C THR A 5 2.60 -23.57 59.12
N TRP A 6 3.94 -23.56 59.11
CA TRP A 6 4.73 -22.57 58.36
C TRP A 6 4.67 -22.80 56.85
N GLY A 7 4.61 -24.06 56.40
CA GLY A 7 4.41 -24.41 54.99
C GLY A 7 3.09 -23.87 54.43
N ASN A 8 1.99 -24.06 55.17
CA ASN A 8 0.68 -23.59 54.75
C ASN A 8 0.59 -22.06 54.62
N TYR A 9 1.25 -21.30 55.50
CA TYR A 9 1.30 -19.83 55.37
C TYR A 9 2.13 -19.37 54.17
N ALA A 10 3.22 -20.08 53.85
CA ALA A 10 4.03 -19.77 52.68
C ALA A 10 3.24 -19.96 51.38
N ASP A 11 2.46 -21.03 51.26
CA ASP A 11 1.64 -21.30 50.07
C ASP A 11 0.49 -20.29 49.92
N ILE A 12 -0.16 -19.89 51.01
CA ILE A 12 -1.23 -18.88 51.00
C ILE A 12 -0.72 -17.52 50.51
N VAL A 13 0.55 -17.18 50.76
CA VAL A 13 1.19 -15.92 50.32
C VAL A 13 1.82 -16.04 48.93
N ALA A 14 2.36 -17.22 48.58
CA ALA A 14 3.00 -17.44 47.28
C ALA A 14 2.00 -17.38 46.11
N VAL A 15 0.79 -17.92 46.28
CA VAL A 15 -0.26 -17.91 45.24
C VAL A 15 -0.64 -16.49 44.76
N PRO A 16 -1.00 -15.52 45.64
CA PRO A 16 -1.33 -14.17 45.19
C PRO A 16 -0.13 -13.44 44.59
N ILE A 17 1.10 -13.67 45.07
CA ILE A 17 2.32 -13.12 44.45
C ILE A 17 2.49 -13.65 43.03
N GLY A 18 2.30 -14.97 42.83
CA GLY A 18 2.34 -15.60 41.52
C GLY A 18 1.27 -15.04 40.56
N LEU A 19 0.06 -14.81 41.05
CA LEU A 19 -1.03 -14.20 40.26
C LEU A 19 -0.72 -12.75 39.86
N ILE A 20 -0.17 -11.94 40.78
CA ILE A 20 0.28 -10.57 40.46
C ILE A 20 1.38 -10.61 39.41
N GLY A 21 2.37 -11.50 39.55
CA GLY A 21 3.43 -11.70 38.57
C GLY A 21 2.87 -12.04 37.18
N LEU A 22 1.91 -12.95 37.10
CA LEU A 22 1.24 -13.33 35.85
C LEU A 22 0.51 -12.14 35.19
N ILE A 23 -0.23 -11.35 35.98
CA ILE A 23 -0.92 -10.15 35.48
C ILE A 23 0.07 -9.13 34.90
N LEU A 24 1.20 -8.92 35.58
CA LEU A 24 2.25 -8.01 35.10
C LEU A 24 2.86 -8.48 33.78
N ILE A 25 3.12 -9.79 33.63
CA ILE A 25 3.63 -10.37 32.37
C ILE A 25 2.62 -10.16 31.23
N ILE A 26 1.32 -10.45 31.47
CA ILE A 26 0.27 -10.24 30.46
C ILE A 26 0.22 -8.77 30.04
N ARG A 27 0.33 -7.84 31.00
CA ARG A 27 0.34 -6.41 30.70
C ARG A 27 1.56 -6.00 29.88
N GLN A 28 2.75 -6.48 30.22
CA GLN A 28 3.98 -6.20 29.45
C GLN A 28 3.88 -6.75 28.02
N LEU A 29 3.36 -7.96 27.84
CA LEU A 29 3.17 -8.56 26.53
C LEU A 29 2.22 -7.72 25.66
N ARG A 30 1.11 -7.23 26.22
CA ARG A 30 0.19 -6.33 25.49
C ARG A 30 0.86 -5.03 25.07
N LEU A 31 1.68 -4.43 25.94
CA LEU A 31 2.41 -3.20 25.62
C LEU A 31 3.43 -3.45 24.51
N ALA A 32 4.19 -4.54 24.59
CA ALA A 32 5.18 -4.92 23.58
C ALA A 32 4.53 -5.19 22.21
N LEU A 33 3.38 -5.87 22.19
CA LEU A 33 2.60 -6.07 20.96
C LEU A 33 2.15 -4.74 20.35
N HIS A 34 1.60 -3.84 21.16
CA HIS A 34 1.15 -2.53 20.68
C HIS A 34 2.31 -1.66 20.17
N GLU A 35 3.46 -1.73 20.83
CA GLU A 35 4.67 -1.01 20.39
C GLU A 35 5.22 -1.59 19.08
N SER A 36 5.23 -2.91 18.94
CA SER A 36 5.62 -3.60 17.70
C SER A 36 4.71 -3.23 16.53
N GLU A 37 3.40 -3.12 16.74
CA GLU A 37 2.45 -2.68 15.70
C GLU A 37 2.71 -1.23 15.28
N ARG A 38 2.94 -0.34 16.25
CA ARG A 38 3.26 1.07 15.97
C ARG A 38 4.59 1.22 15.24
N GLU A 39 5.58 0.43 15.61
CA GLU A 39 6.89 0.44 14.93
C GLU A 39 6.77 -0.10 13.50
N HIS A 40 6.01 -1.17 13.29
CA HIS A 40 5.71 -1.70 11.97
C HIS A 40 5.05 -0.64 11.08
N GLN A 41 4.01 0.04 11.58
CA GLN A 41 3.34 1.13 10.86
C GLN A 41 4.30 2.29 10.55
N ARG A 42 5.16 2.70 11.50
CA ARG A 42 6.18 3.73 11.25
C ARG A 42 7.13 3.33 10.14
N ARG A 43 7.65 2.10 10.19
CA ARG A 43 8.55 1.56 9.17
C ARG A 43 7.86 1.49 7.81
N GLN A 44 6.61 1.04 7.73
CA GLN A 44 5.83 1.05 6.50
C GLN A 44 5.67 2.48 5.95
N ASN A 45 5.38 3.46 6.80
CA ASN A 45 5.23 4.85 6.40
C ASN A 45 6.54 5.41 5.84
N GLU A 46 7.66 5.16 6.53
CA GLU A 46 9.00 5.57 6.09
C GLU A 46 9.38 4.91 4.75
N MET A 47 9.15 3.61 4.61
CA MET A 47 9.41 2.88 3.36
C MET A 47 8.55 3.41 2.21
N THR A 48 7.27 3.69 2.47
CA THR A 48 6.34 4.23 1.47
C THR A 48 6.77 5.62 1.01
N LEU A 49 7.11 6.50 1.96
CA LEU A 49 7.59 7.86 1.66
C LEU A 49 8.90 7.84 0.88
N ASN A 50 9.86 7.01 1.32
CA ASN A 50 11.15 6.91 0.66
C ASN A 50 11.02 6.34 -0.76
N ALA A 51 10.24 5.27 -0.92
CA ALA A 51 9.97 4.68 -2.24
C ALA A 51 9.27 5.70 -3.16
N TYR A 52 8.26 6.40 -2.67
CA TYR A 52 7.56 7.43 -3.44
C TYR A 52 8.50 8.59 -3.81
N ASN A 53 9.26 9.14 -2.87
CA ASN A 53 10.17 10.25 -3.13
C ASN A 53 11.26 9.89 -4.14
N THR A 54 11.76 8.66 -4.08
CA THR A 54 12.78 8.15 -5.03
C THR A 54 12.23 8.10 -6.45
N VAL A 55 10.99 7.63 -6.63
CA VAL A 55 10.43 7.35 -7.97
C VAL A 55 9.59 8.51 -8.52
N ARG A 56 9.15 9.44 -7.66
CA ARG A 56 8.20 10.50 -8.03
C ARG A 56 8.69 11.36 -9.19
N VAL A 57 9.97 11.73 -9.23
CA VAL A 57 10.52 12.59 -10.29
C VAL A 57 10.47 11.85 -11.62
N ASP A 58 11.09 10.67 -11.69
CA ASP A 58 11.13 9.81 -12.88
C ASP A 58 9.72 9.44 -13.38
N LEU A 59 8.82 9.13 -12.46
CA LEU A 59 7.43 8.80 -12.77
C LEU A 59 6.70 9.99 -13.39
N ARG A 60 6.81 11.18 -12.78
CA ARG A 60 6.19 12.40 -13.31
C ARG A 60 6.76 12.79 -14.66
N GLU A 61 8.07 12.69 -14.84
CA GLU A 61 8.71 12.96 -16.13
C GLU A 61 8.28 11.97 -17.20
N THR A 62 8.19 10.68 -16.87
CA THR A 62 7.72 9.65 -17.80
C THR A 62 6.25 9.87 -18.17
N ILE A 63 5.37 10.12 -17.20
CA ILE A 63 3.97 10.47 -17.44
C ILE A 63 3.87 11.70 -18.34
N ARG A 64 4.67 12.75 -18.07
CA ARG A 64 4.66 13.98 -18.87
C ARG A 64 5.10 13.72 -20.31
N ARG A 65 6.17 12.93 -20.52
CA ARG A 65 6.67 12.57 -21.86
C ARG A 65 5.64 11.75 -22.64
N VAL A 66 5.07 10.73 -22.00
CA VAL A 66 4.03 9.87 -22.60
C VAL A 66 2.82 10.71 -22.99
N ARG A 67 2.33 11.58 -22.10
CA ARG A 67 1.17 12.44 -22.38
C ARG A 67 1.44 13.46 -23.46
N HIS A 68 2.61 14.09 -23.46
CA HIS A 68 2.98 15.03 -24.51
C HIS A 68 3.06 14.34 -25.87
N LYS A 69 3.61 13.12 -25.94
CA LYS A 69 3.65 12.35 -27.20
C LYS A 69 2.26 11.93 -27.70
N LEU A 70 1.35 11.67 -26.78
CA LEU A 70 -0.01 11.25 -27.06
C LEU A 70 -1.01 12.43 -27.19
N GLU A 71 -0.51 13.66 -27.14
CA GLU A 71 -1.31 14.90 -27.16
C GLU A 71 -2.43 14.94 -26.11
N LEU A 72 -2.20 14.27 -24.97
CA LEU A 72 -3.09 14.26 -23.81
C LEU A 72 -2.80 15.51 -22.97
N ASN A 73 -3.62 16.53 -23.12
CA ASN A 73 -3.46 17.84 -22.48
C ASN A 73 -3.92 17.81 -21.02
N ASP A 74 -4.85 16.92 -20.66
CA ASP A 74 -5.36 16.74 -19.30
C ASP A 74 -5.16 15.31 -18.76
N MET A 75 -5.07 15.18 -17.42
CA MET A 75 -5.14 13.92 -16.70
C MET A 75 -6.41 13.12 -17.01
N PHE A 76 -7.48 13.82 -17.36
CA PHE A 76 -8.80 13.27 -17.61
C PHE A 76 -9.11 13.07 -19.10
N ASP A 77 -8.16 13.36 -19.99
CA ASP A 77 -8.36 13.17 -21.41
C ASP A 77 -8.57 11.69 -21.72
N GLN A 78 -9.65 11.42 -22.46
CA GLN A 78 -10.03 10.07 -22.84
C GLN A 78 -9.00 9.48 -23.78
N PHE A 79 -8.45 8.34 -23.38
CA PHE A 79 -7.58 7.52 -24.20
C PHE A 79 -8.35 7.03 -25.43
N ARG A 80 -7.95 7.44 -26.64
CA ARG A 80 -8.58 7.00 -27.89
C ARG A 80 -7.89 5.75 -28.42
N GLU A 81 -8.54 5.08 -29.37
CA GLU A 81 -7.97 3.89 -30.02
C GLU A 81 -6.71 4.25 -30.84
N GLU A 82 -6.68 5.45 -31.42
CA GLU A 82 -5.50 6.03 -32.09
C GLU A 82 -4.27 6.06 -31.15
N ASN A 83 -4.45 6.48 -29.90
CA ASN A 83 -3.38 6.48 -28.90
C ASN A 83 -2.83 5.08 -28.60
N LEU A 84 -3.65 4.02 -28.70
CA LEU A 84 -3.16 2.65 -28.52
C LEU A 84 -2.21 2.27 -29.65
N GLN A 85 -2.59 2.62 -30.88
CA GLN A 85 -1.80 2.31 -32.07
C GLN A 85 -0.47 3.05 -32.04
N ASP A 86 -0.47 4.33 -31.65
CA ASP A 86 0.74 5.13 -31.47
C ASP A 86 1.72 4.49 -30.47
N ILE A 87 1.20 3.94 -29.36
CA ILE A 87 2.03 3.23 -28.37
C ILE A 87 2.58 1.92 -28.94
N ILE A 88 1.80 1.18 -29.73
CA ILE A 88 2.23 -0.10 -30.29
C ILE A 88 3.32 0.11 -31.35
N ASP A 89 3.17 1.15 -32.18
CA ASP A 89 4.03 1.44 -33.32
C ASP A 89 5.33 2.17 -32.91
N ASP A 90 5.30 3.05 -31.89
CA ASP A 90 6.51 3.68 -31.34
C ASP A 90 7.11 2.83 -30.20
N ASN A 91 8.17 2.08 -30.53
CA ASN A 91 8.92 1.27 -29.54
C ASN A 91 9.39 2.07 -28.31
N VAL A 92 9.79 3.34 -28.49
CA VAL A 92 10.26 4.19 -27.38
C VAL A 92 9.10 4.56 -26.47
N LEU A 93 7.96 4.94 -27.06
CA LEU A 93 6.75 5.24 -26.30
C LEU A 93 6.22 4.00 -25.57
N ARG A 94 6.24 2.84 -26.22
CA ARG A 94 5.89 1.55 -25.61
C ARG A 94 6.74 1.26 -24.38
N ASP A 95 8.05 1.43 -24.48
CA ASP A 95 8.98 1.17 -23.40
C ASP A 95 8.79 2.16 -22.24
N ASP A 96 8.53 3.43 -22.52
CA ASP A 96 8.21 4.44 -21.51
C ASP A 96 6.90 4.10 -20.76
N VAL A 97 5.85 3.68 -21.48
CA VAL A 97 4.57 3.24 -20.89
C VAL A 97 4.76 1.97 -20.06
N ALA A 98 5.47 0.97 -20.60
CA ALA A 98 5.74 -0.28 -19.90
C ALA A 98 6.56 -0.04 -18.62
N ARG A 99 7.54 0.85 -18.67
CA ARG A 99 8.36 1.24 -17.51
C ARG A 99 7.52 1.94 -16.45
N MET A 100 6.69 2.92 -16.85
CA MET A 100 5.76 3.62 -15.97
C MET A 100 4.80 2.63 -15.26
N LEU A 101 4.11 1.79 -16.03
CA LEU A 101 3.19 0.80 -15.46
C LEU A 101 3.93 -0.25 -14.61
N GLY A 102 5.16 -0.60 -14.98
CA GLY A 102 6.03 -1.46 -14.19
C GLY A 102 6.35 -0.88 -12.81
N PHE A 103 6.62 0.43 -12.72
CA PHE A 103 6.80 1.11 -11.44
C PHE A 103 5.53 1.07 -10.59
N LEU A 104 4.37 1.39 -11.16
CA LEU A 104 3.09 1.37 -10.45
C LEU A 104 2.74 -0.04 -9.96
N ASN A 105 3.06 -1.07 -10.74
CA ASN A 105 2.88 -2.46 -10.34
C ASN A 105 3.83 -2.87 -9.19
N LYS A 106 5.06 -2.33 -9.11
CA LYS A 106 5.95 -2.57 -7.96
C LYS A 106 5.37 -1.99 -6.66
N PHE A 107 4.76 -0.80 -6.72
CA PHE A 107 4.02 -0.25 -5.57
C PHE A 107 2.85 -1.14 -5.16
N ALA A 108 2.11 -1.67 -6.13
CA ALA A 108 1.01 -2.58 -5.87
C ALA A 108 1.47 -3.87 -5.18
N VAL A 109 2.61 -4.43 -5.59
CA VAL A 109 3.23 -5.58 -4.92
C VAL A 109 3.64 -5.21 -3.49
N GLY A 110 4.25 -4.05 -3.28
CA GLY A 110 4.63 -3.59 -1.93
C GLY A 110 3.44 -3.42 -0.99
N VAL A 111 2.32 -2.90 -1.49
CA VAL A 111 1.06 -2.82 -0.71
C VAL A 111 0.46 -4.21 -0.46
N LYS A 112 0.53 -5.11 -1.43
CA LYS A 112 0.01 -6.49 -1.29
C LYS A 112 0.69 -7.27 -0.18
N TYR A 113 2.00 -7.08 0.00
CA TYR A 113 2.81 -7.74 1.02
C TYR A 113 3.00 -6.92 2.29
N ASP A 114 2.17 -5.89 2.51
CA ASP A 114 2.20 -5.07 3.72
C ASP A 114 3.59 -4.43 3.98
N VAL A 115 4.31 -4.12 2.90
CA VAL A 115 5.57 -3.35 2.94
C VAL A 115 5.26 -1.85 2.90
N PHE A 116 4.22 -1.47 2.15
CA PHE A 116 3.79 -0.09 2.01
C PHE A 116 2.43 0.15 2.66
N ASN A 117 2.30 1.31 3.31
CA ASN A 117 1.05 1.76 3.89
C ASN A 117 0.13 2.31 2.78
N ILE A 118 -1.01 1.64 2.57
CA ILE A 118 -1.97 2.03 1.53
C ILE A 118 -2.65 3.38 1.80
N GLN A 119 -2.92 3.72 3.06
CA GLN A 119 -3.56 5.00 3.42
C GLN A 119 -2.64 6.15 3.05
N LEU A 120 -1.36 6.04 3.44
CA LEU A 120 -0.35 7.03 3.10
C LEU A 120 -0.12 7.12 1.58
N LEU A 121 -0.07 5.98 0.89
CA LEU A 121 0.03 5.97 -0.57
C LEU A 121 -1.17 6.65 -1.24
N ASN A 122 -2.39 6.43 -0.71
CA ASN A 122 -3.60 7.06 -1.20
C ASN A 122 -3.55 8.58 -1.05
N ASP A 123 -3.10 9.09 0.10
CA ASP A 123 -2.96 10.53 0.34
C ASP A 123 -1.85 11.15 -0.54
N LEU A 124 -0.77 10.43 -0.82
CA LEU A 124 0.36 10.93 -1.63
C LEU A 124 0.09 10.94 -3.14
N ALA A 125 -0.57 9.88 -3.64
CA ALA A 125 -0.67 9.62 -5.08
C ALA A 125 -1.88 8.77 -5.48
N GLY A 126 -2.88 8.56 -4.61
CA GLY A 126 -4.02 7.67 -4.87
C GLY A 126 -4.75 8.00 -6.17
N THR A 127 -5.13 9.27 -6.36
CA THR A 127 -5.79 9.74 -7.58
C THR A 127 -4.92 9.52 -8.83
N LEU A 128 -3.62 9.82 -8.76
CA LEU A 128 -2.70 9.60 -9.88
C LEU A 128 -2.67 8.12 -10.30
N PHE A 129 -2.62 7.22 -9.33
CA PHE A 129 -2.61 5.77 -9.58
C PHE A 129 -3.93 5.30 -10.20
N ILE A 130 -5.08 5.80 -9.72
CA ILE A 130 -6.39 5.44 -10.27
C ILE A 130 -6.53 5.96 -11.70
N GLU A 131 -6.22 7.23 -11.95
CA GLU A 131 -6.35 7.84 -13.26
C GLU A 131 -5.40 7.23 -14.29
N THR A 132 -4.15 6.99 -13.90
CA THR A 132 -3.18 6.33 -14.80
C THR A 132 -3.65 4.93 -15.17
N PHE A 133 -4.24 4.17 -14.24
CA PHE A 133 -4.79 2.86 -14.57
C PHE A 133 -5.96 2.94 -15.54
N ASN A 134 -6.91 3.86 -15.30
CA ASN A 134 -8.06 4.05 -16.16
C ASN A 134 -7.65 4.49 -17.57
N GLN A 135 -6.73 5.45 -17.65
CA GLN A 135 -6.21 6.00 -18.90
C GLN A 135 -5.48 4.92 -19.72
N PHE A 136 -4.60 4.13 -19.11
CA PHE A 136 -3.82 3.10 -19.81
C PHE A 136 -4.49 1.72 -19.82
N LYS A 137 -5.77 1.61 -19.40
CA LYS A 137 -6.52 0.36 -19.42
C LYS A 137 -6.56 -0.31 -20.80
N PRO A 138 -6.72 0.41 -21.93
CA PRO A 138 -6.66 -0.20 -23.26
C PRO A 138 -5.31 -0.88 -23.56
N TYR A 139 -4.20 -0.23 -23.21
CA TYR A 139 -2.87 -0.82 -23.34
C TYR A 139 -2.67 -2.03 -22.43
N ILE A 140 -3.10 -1.93 -21.16
CA ILE A 140 -3.04 -3.06 -20.21
C ILE A 140 -3.83 -4.26 -20.76
N ASN A 141 -5.03 -4.02 -21.31
CA ASN A 141 -5.84 -5.07 -21.91
C ASN A 141 -5.18 -5.66 -23.16
N TRP A 142 -4.51 -4.84 -23.97
CA TRP A 142 -3.74 -5.31 -25.12
C TRP A 142 -2.62 -6.27 -24.71
N VAL A 143 -1.78 -5.89 -23.74
CA VAL A 143 -0.70 -6.76 -23.20
C VAL A 143 -1.27 -8.03 -22.56
N ARG A 144 -2.44 -7.94 -21.92
CA ARG A 144 -3.11 -9.09 -21.29
C ARG A 144 -3.63 -10.14 -22.26
N LYS A 145 -3.72 -9.83 -23.56
CA LYS A 145 -4.02 -10.85 -24.59
C LYS A 145 -2.96 -11.95 -24.61
N ASP A 146 -1.71 -11.60 -24.31
CA ASP A 146 -0.59 -12.54 -24.24
C ASP A 146 -0.49 -13.21 -22.85
N SER A 147 -0.76 -12.46 -21.78
CA SER A 147 -0.83 -13.03 -20.42
C SER A 147 -1.73 -12.21 -19.50
N ALA A 148 -2.79 -12.85 -19.01
CA ALA A 148 -3.78 -12.25 -18.12
C ALA A 148 -3.19 -11.74 -16.78
N ILE A 149 -1.98 -12.17 -16.42
CA ILE A 149 -1.34 -11.82 -15.14
C ILE A 149 -0.75 -10.41 -15.17
N PHE A 150 -0.46 -9.85 -16.35
CA PHE A 150 0.16 -8.53 -16.47
C PHE A 150 -0.66 -7.45 -15.76
N TYR A 151 0.00 -6.69 -14.88
CA TYR A 151 -0.60 -5.59 -14.12
C TYR A 151 -1.81 -5.96 -13.24
N MET A 152 -2.02 -7.25 -12.95
CA MET A 152 -3.12 -7.70 -12.08
C MET A 152 -3.00 -7.14 -10.65
N ASP A 153 -1.77 -7.09 -10.12
CA ASP A 153 -1.57 -6.51 -8.78
C ASP A 153 -1.84 -5.00 -8.80
N TYR A 154 -1.47 -4.28 -9.87
CA TYR A 154 -1.81 -2.86 -10.04
C TYR A 154 -3.33 -2.62 -10.08
N GLU A 155 -4.10 -3.43 -10.81
CA GLU A 155 -5.56 -3.36 -10.80
C GLU A 155 -6.15 -3.56 -9.39
N ARG A 156 -5.64 -4.55 -8.65
CA ARG A 156 -6.05 -4.78 -7.25
C ARG A 156 -5.71 -3.60 -6.35
N LEU A 157 -4.55 -2.97 -6.55
CA LEU A 157 -4.18 -1.76 -5.81
C LEU A 157 -5.19 -0.63 -6.09
N VAL A 158 -5.54 -0.41 -7.36
CA VAL A 158 -6.51 0.64 -7.76
C VAL A 158 -7.86 0.43 -7.10
N GLU A 159 -8.36 -0.80 -7.06
CA GLU A 159 -9.62 -1.11 -6.36
C GLU A 159 -9.52 -0.85 -4.86
N LYS A 160 -8.40 -1.21 -4.22
CA LYS A 160 -8.20 -0.88 -2.80
C LYS A 160 -8.11 0.64 -2.58
N LEU A 161 -7.44 1.39 -3.45
CA LEU A 161 -7.35 2.86 -3.35
C LEU A 161 -8.75 3.51 -3.45
N LYS A 162 -9.58 3.07 -4.39
CA LYS A 162 -10.98 3.53 -4.51
C LYS A 162 -11.78 3.24 -3.25
N GLN A 163 -11.60 2.06 -2.65
CA GLN A 163 -12.26 1.71 -1.38
C GLN A 163 -11.79 2.63 -0.24
N THR A 164 -10.49 2.89 -0.13
CA THR A 164 -9.93 3.82 0.86
C THR A 164 -10.47 5.24 0.70
N GLN A 165 -10.59 5.75 -0.54
CA GLN A 165 -11.18 7.06 -0.81
C GLN A 165 -12.65 7.12 -0.36
N ARG A 166 -13.47 6.14 -0.76
CA ARG A 166 -14.88 6.07 -0.35
C ARG A 166 -15.06 6.01 1.16
N ALA A 167 -14.23 5.24 1.85
CA ALA A 167 -14.28 5.16 3.31
C ALA A 167 -13.98 6.51 3.96
N LYS A 168 -12.97 7.23 3.45
CA LYS A 168 -12.59 8.57 3.92
C LYS A 168 -13.72 9.58 3.69
N ASP A 169 -14.34 9.58 2.51
CA ASP A 169 -15.44 10.48 2.18
C ASP A 169 -16.66 10.25 3.10
N LEU A 170 -16.95 9.00 3.47
CA LEU A 170 -18.02 8.65 4.40
C LEU A 170 -17.72 9.12 5.83
N GLU A 171 -16.47 8.98 6.29
CA GLU A 171 -16.04 9.50 7.59
C GLU A 171 -16.17 11.02 7.65
N GLU A 172 -15.79 11.73 6.58
CA GLU A 172 -15.89 13.18 6.48
C GLU A 172 -17.35 13.66 6.43
N ALA A 173 -18.25 12.94 5.75
CA ALA A 173 -19.67 13.26 5.69
C ALA A 173 -20.42 13.00 7.02
N SER A 174 -19.84 12.22 7.94
CA SER A 174 -20.44 11.88 9.24
C SER A 174 -20.05 12.85 10.38
N ARG A 175 -19.14 13.80 10.11
CA ARG A 175 -18.68 14.83 11.05
C ARG A 175 -19.46 16.12 10.89
#